data_AF-A0A433LB30-F1
#
_entry.id   AF-A0A433LB30-F1
#
_cell.length_a   1.000
_cell.length_b   1.000
_cell.length_c   1.000
_cell.angle_alpha   90.00
_cell.angle_beta   90.00
_cell.angle_gamma   90.00
#
_symmetry.space_group_name_H-M   'P 1'
#
loop_
_entity.id
_entity.type
_entity.pdbx_description
1 polymer ?
#
loop_
_entity_poly.entity_id
_entity_poly.type
_entity_poly.pdbx_seq_one_letter_code
_entity_poly.pdbx_strand_id
1 'polypeptide(L)'
;MNYQILKYRVKTIEFWTLLLLLLAGSYFLAQALGMPFEMRRTIGPGFIPTIVLVGLLSCTLVALVRFLTNPHHKIFINFPEGSEDDTTFKTLTESLNTQDGHRFALSSHAGLGSFSALSVIKRSHPDTSVLAASSRATQVNSELAAQEHLRGFTPLTLLYFDAFVLAVSAGTTTANKTPGQLKIGYDSLLDDTVFLETLRQHPELSGPFEKQWRPMELEALRGALAEGKIDAVLAARSELEESLQANELTVLEAFDGNTPGNSGLIYGEWAALFVPNGQASVTRQQNSKRLEDAFNAPAFTAQLQHVQVPWHSSSSEDAKTLLGALADQGTRGIAVKAQQARGRAYAIPITLLAIALFPFLMNIVGFILTSILVTSLIMALLRAELSVTGLIKIGIINVVIAVSTYMVFYHVFSIPLPLGSIW
;
A
#
# COMPACT_ATOMS: atom_id res chain seq x y z
N MET A 1 -26.73 -2.01 -10.71
CA MET A 1 -27.09 -2.13 -9.28
C MET A 1 -25.79 -2.21 -8.47
N ASN A 2 -25.50 -1.22 -7.61
CA ASN A 2 -24.18 -1.02 -7.02
C ASN A 2 -23.76 -2.19 -6.11
N TYR A 3 -22.57 -2.75 -6.34
CA TYR A 3 -21.95 -3.82 -5.55
C TYR A 3 -21.92 -3.51 -4.03
N GLN A 4 -21.84 -2.22 -3.68
CA GLN A 4 -21.91 -1.73 -2.30
C GLN A 4 -23.26 -2.04 -1.61
N ILE A 5 -24.37 -2.03 -2.35
CA ILE A 5 -25.72 -2.36 -1.84
C ILE A 5 -25.83 -3.86 -1.54
N LEU A 6 -25.20 -4.71 -2.37
CA LEU A 6 -25.21 -6.17 -2.17
C LEU A 6 -24.41 -6.55 -0.91
N LYS A 7 -23.28 -5.89 -0.65
CA LYS A 7 -22.44 -6.14 0.53
C LYS A 7 -23.09 -5.62 1.83
N TYR A 8 -23.84 -4.52 1.76
CA TYR A 8 -24.71 -4.07 2.87
C TYR A 8 -25.75 -5.13 3.21
N ARG A 9 -26.38 -5.75 2.19
CA ARG A 9 -27.30 -6.88 2.41
C ARG A 9 -26.60 -8.06 3.06
N VAL A 10 -25.37 -8.42 2.67
CA VAL A 10 -24.63 -9.55 3.29
C VAL A 10 -24.29 -9.29 4.77
N LYS A 11 -23.81 -8.11 5.14
CA LYS A 11 -23.56 -7.78 6.56
C LYS A 11 -24.84 -7.64 7.38
N THR A 12 -25.90 -7.13 6.75
CA THR A 12 -27.23 -7.10 7.35
C THR A 12 -27.73 -8.53 7.58
N ILE A 13 -27.53 -9.43 6.62
CA ILE A 13 -27.83 -10.86 6.76
C ILE A 13 -27.02 -11.49 7.89
N GLU A 14 -25.72 -11.21 8.02
CA GLU A 14 -24.88 -11.72 9.10
C GLU A 14 -25.39 -11.28 10.49
N PHE A 15 -25.73 -9.99 10.63
CA PHE A 15 -26.35 -9.46 11.84
C PHE A 15 -27.69 -10.14 12.16
N TRP A 16 -28.60 -10.23 11.18
CA TRP A 16 -29.89 -10.88 11.37
C TRP A 16 -29.74 -12.38 11.67
N THR A 17 -28.73 -13.03 11.11
CA THR A 17 -28.43 -14.45 11.37
C THR A 17 -27.95 -14.65 12.81
N LEU A 18 -27.04 -13.80 13.30
CA LEU A 18 -26.58 -13.83 14.69
C LEU A 18 -27.71 -13.52 15.68
N LEU A 19 -28.57 -12.54 15.35
CA LEU A 19 -29.73 -12.20 16.15
C LEU A 19 -30.75 -13.35 16.19
N LEU A 20 -31.01 -13.98 15.04
CA LEU A 20 -31.91 -15.12 14.94
C LEU A 20 -31.38 -16.36 15.69
N LEU A 21 -30.07 -16.62 15.60
CA LEU A 21 -29.40 -17.67 16.38
C LEU A 21 -29.53 -17.42 17.89
N LEU A 22 -29.38 -16.17 18.33
CA LEU A 22 -29.56 -15.80 19.73
C LEU A 22 -31.01 -16.03 20.19
N LEU A 23 -31.99 -15.62 19.40
CA LEU A 23 -33.42 -15.78 19.70
C LEU A 23 -33.83 -17.27 19.71
N ALA A 24 -33.45 -18.03 18.68
CA ALA A 24 -33.72 -19.45 18.59
C ALA A 24 -33.01 -20.24 19.70
N GLY A 25 -31.74 -19.94 19.96
CA GLY A 25 -30.98 -20.55 21.05
C GLY A 25 -31.60 -20.25 22.42
N SER A 26 -32.10 -19.03 22.64
CA SER A 26 -32.79 -18.66 23.89
C SER A 26 -34.09 -19.46 24.08
N TYR A 27 -34.84 -19.69 22.99
CA TYR A 27 -36.03 -20.54 23.01
C TYR A 27 -35.70 -22.01 23.34
N PHE A 28 -34.66 -22.58 22.70
CA PHE A 28 -34.22 -23.95 23.00
C PHE A 28 -33.65 -24.09 24.40
N LEU A 29 -32.97 -23.07 24.94
CA LEU A 29 -32.51 -23.04 26.31
C LEU A 29 -33.69 -23.07 27.30
N ALA A 30 -34.77 -22.33 27.02
CA ALA A 30 -35.98 -22.36 27.84
C ALA A 30 -36.65 -23.76 27.84
N GLN A 31 -36.64 -24.45 26.70
CA GLN A 31 -37.11 -25.84 26.64
C GLN A 31 -36.18 -26.81 27.39
N ALA A 32 -34.86 -26.62 27.30
CA ALA A 32 -33.88 -27.46 27.99
C ALA A 32 -33.96 -27.30 29.52
N LEU A 33 -34.21 -26.09 30.01
CA LEU A 33 -34.47 -25.80 31.42
C LEU A 33 -35.77 -26.44 31.94
N GLY A 34 -36.72 -26.74 31.05
CA GLY A 34 -37.94 -27.48 31.38
C GLY A 34 -37.75 -28.99 31.52
N MET A 35 -36.58 -29.54 31.17
CA MET A 35 -36.26 -30.95 31.32
C MET A 35 -35.62 -31.24 32.69
N PRO A 36 -35.83 -32.45 33.26
CA PRO A 36 -35.22 -32.81 34.53
C PRO A 36 -33.69 -32.85 34.42
N PHE A 37 -33.03 -32.09 35.29
CA PHE A 37 -31.57 -32.01 35.41
C PHE A 37 -30.95 -33.22 36.12
N GLU A 38 -31.76 -33.93 36.90
CA GLU A 38 -31.35 -35.13 37.61
C GLU A 38 -32.41 -36.21 37.42
N MET A 39 -31.98 -37.40 37.02
CA MET A 39 -32.86 -38.55 36.89
C MET A 39 -32.17 -39.74 37.57
N ARG A 40 -32.82 -40.33 38.58
CA ARG A 40 -32.30 -41.50 39.32
C ARG A 40 -30.84 -41.34 39.79
N ARG A 41 -30.49 -40.19 40.40
CA ARG A 41 -29.13 -39.86 40.90
C ARG A 41 -28.03 -39.81 39.83
N THR A 42 -28.42 -39.66 38.56
CA THR A 42 -27.50 -39.45 37.43
C THR A 42 -27.86 -38.17 36.68
N ILE A 43 -26.91 -37.69 35.88
CA ILE A 43 -27.07 -36.48 35.05
C ILE A 43 -28.30 -36.67 34.15
N GLY A 44 -29.31 -35.83 34.37
CA GLY A 44 -30.55 -35.86 33.61
C GLY A 44 -30.37 -35.34 32.18
N PRO A 45 -31.28 -35.68 31.26
CA PRO A 45 -31.17 -35.33 29.84
C PRO A 45 -31.17 -33.82 29.59
N GLY A 46 -31.63 -32.99 30.54
CA GLY A 46 -31.60 -31.54 30.45
C GLY A 46 -30.24 -30.89 30.74
N PHE A 47 -29.34 -31.56 31.47
CA PHE A 47 -28.09 -30.95 31.95
C PHE A 47 -27.09 -30.65 30.83
N ILE A 48 -26.80 -31.64 29.97
CA ILE A 48 -25.82 -31.47 28.87
C ILE A 48 -26.31 -30.45 27.83
N PRO A 49 -27.57 -30.51 27.32
CA PRO A 49 -28.07 -29.51 26.38
C PRO A 49 -28.06 -28.10 26.96
N THR A 50 -28.40 -27.92 28.24
CA THR A 50 -28.41 -26.61 28.90
C THR A 50 -27.01 -26.00 28.93
N ILE A 51 -25.97 -26.76 29.32
CA ILE A 51 -24.58 -26.25 29.35
C ILE A 51 -24.11 -25.89 27.94
N VAL A 52 -24.39 -26.73 26.95
CA VAL A 52 -24.00 -26.48 25.55
C VAL A 52 -24.71 -25.24 24.99
N LEU A 53 -26.01 -25.06 25.26
CA LEU A 53 -26.79 -23.90 24.84
C LEU A 53 -26.32 -22.61 25.53
N VAL A 54 -26.00 -22.64 26.83
CA VAL A 54 -25.43 -21.49 27.54
C VAL A 54 -24.07 -21.09 26.95
N GLY A 55 -23.21 -22.07 26.65
CA GLY A 55 -21.92 -21.81 26.01
C GLY A 55 -22.07 -21.20 24.61
N LEU A 56 -22.94 -21.78 23.77
CA LEU A 56 -23.23 -21.27 22.43
C LEU A 56 -23.83 -19.86 22.48
N LEU A 57 -24.83 -19.61 23.33
CA LEU A 57 -25.44 -18.29 23.48
C LEU A 57 -24.43 -17.25 23.97
N SER A 58 -23.54 -17.61 24.89
CA SER A 58 -22.47 -16.73 25.37
C SER A 58 -21.50 -16.37 24.24
N CYS A 59 -21.06 -17.34 23.43
CA CYS A 59 -20.23 -17.09 22.25
C CYS A 59 -20.95 -16.22 21.19
N THR A 60 -22.24 -16.48 20.95
CA THR A 60 -23.06 -15.73 19.99
C THR A 60 -23.26 -14.28 20.44
N LEU A 61 -23.49 -14.06 21.74
CA LEU A 61 -23.60 -12.75 22.34
C LEU A 61 -22.27 -11.98 22.25
N VAL A 62 -21.14 -12.62 22.56
CA VAL A 62 -19.81 -12.00 22.42
C VAL A 62 -19.55 -11.61 20.95
N ALA A 63 -19.90 -12.46 19.99
CA ALA A 63 -19.78 -12.16 18.58
C ALA A 63 -20.68 -10.97 18.16
N LEU A 64 -21.92 -10.94 18.63
CA LEU A 64 -22.87 -9.85 18.36
C LEU A 64 -22.40 -8.52 18.97
N VAL A 65 -21.95 -8.54 20.23
CA VAL A 65 -21.39 -7.37 20.91
C VAL A 65 -20.15 -6.87 20.18
N ARG A 66 -19.23 -7.75 19.78
CA ARG A 66 -18.04 -7.38 18.97
C ARG A 66 -18.42 -6.77 17.62
N PHE A 67 -19.43 -7.32 16.96
CA PHE A 67 -19.96 -6.80 15.69
C PHE A 67 -20.54 -5.38 15.87
N LEU A 68 -21.23 -5.13 16.98
CA LEU A 68 -21.83 -3.83 17.31
C LEU A 68 -20.80 -2.79 17.79
N THR A 69 -19.74 -3.22 18.47
CA THR A 69 -18.75 -2.32 19.12
C THR A 69 -17.54 -1.98 18.25
N ASN A 70 -17.20 -2.78 17.24
CA ASN A 70 -16.09 -2.51 16.34
C ASN A 70 -16.57 -2.35 14.88
N PRO A 71 -17.00 -1.14 14.46
CA PRO A 71 -16.83 -0.79 13.07
C PRO A 71 -15.32 -0.82 12.80
N HIS A 72 -14.82 -1.88 12.17
CA HIS A 72 -13.40 -2.01 11.81
C HIS A 72 -13.03 -0.88 10.85
N HIS A 73 -12.65 0.26 11.40
CA HIS A 73 -12.09 1.35 10.64
C HIS A 73 -10.70 0.92 10.21
N LYS A 74 -10.46 0.88 8.91
CA LYS A 74 -9.23 0.39 8.33
C LYS A 74 -8.56 1.48 7.52
N ILE A 75 -7.25 1.59 7.70
CA ILE A 75 -6.40 2.33 6.78
C ILE A 75 -5.67 1.29 5.93
N PHE A 76 -5.97 1.27 4.65
CA PHE A 76 -5.25 0.47 3.68
C PHE A 76 -4.00 1.24 3.26
N ILE A 77 -2.82 0.67 3.45
CA ILE A 77 -1.54 1.33 3.15
C ILE A 77 -0.85 0.62 1.99
N ASN A 78 -0.22 1.38 1.08
CA ASN A 78 0.62 0.80 0.02
C ASN A 78 2.13 0.88 0.33
N PHE A 79 2.52 1.48 1.45
CA PHE A 79 3.93 1.65 1.82
C PHE A 79 4.63 0.28 1.97
N PRO A 80 5.82 0.11 1.38
CA PRO A 80 6.63 -1.08 1.60
C PRO A 80 6.94 -1.26 3.10
N GLU A 81 6.81 -2.48 3.60
CA GLU A 81 7.05 -2.75 5.01
C GLU A 81 8.50 -2.40 5.40
N GLY A 82 8.66 -1.54 6.41
CA GLY A 82 9.97 -1.07 6.87
C GLY A 82 10.54 0.12 6.08
N SER A 83 9.81 0.70 5.12
CA SER A 83 10.21 1.97 4.52
C SER A 83 10.05 3.14 5.50
N GLU A 84 10.66 4.28 5.17
CA GLU A 84 10.46 5.54 5.91
C GLU A 84 8.96 5.92 5.95
N ASP A 85 8.25 5.79 4.83
CA ASP A 85 6.81 6.03 4.77
C ASP A 85 6.01 5.10 5.71
N ASP A 86 6.32 3.80 5.75
CA ASP A 86 5.62 2.83 6.62
C ASP A 86 5.88 3.10 8.11
N THR A 87 7.12 3.36 8.48
CA THR A 87 7.51 3.65 9.86
C THR A 87 6.89 4.96 10.35
N THR A 88 6.98 6.03 9.55
CA THR A 88 6.38 7.33 9.84
C THR A 88 4.86 7.23 9.94
N PHE A 89 4.21 6.50 9.01
CA PHE A 89 2.77 6.33 9.03
C PHE A 89 2.27 5.52 10.23
N LYS A 90 3.04 4.54 10.70
CA LYS A 90 2.72 3.78 11.93
C LYS A 90 2.69 4.71 13.14
N THR A 91 3.68 5.59 13.30
CA THR A 91 3.70 6.59 14.39
C THR A 91 2.55 7.60 14.28
N LEU A 92 2.20 8.04 13.06
CA LEU A 92 1.01 8.87 12.83
C LEU A 92 -0.27 8.15 13.26
N THR A 93 -0.38 6.86 12.94
CA THR A 93 -1.56 6.05 13.26
C THR A 93 -1.67 5.76 14.75
N GLU A 94 -0.55 5.53 15.43
CA GLU A 94 -0.52 5.44 16.89
C GLU A 94 -1.05 6.72 17.52
N SER A 95 -0.56 7.88 17.07
CA SER A 95 -1.04 9.20 17.51
C SER A 95 -2.54 9.38 17.25
N LEU A 96 -3.03 9.02 16.06
CA LEU A 96 -4.45 9.05 15.69
C LEU A 96 -5.33 8.16 16.58
N ASN A 97 -4.78 7.06 17.08
CA ASN A 97 -5.47 6.08 17.93
C ASN A 97 -5.45 6.44 19.42
N THR A 98 -4.65 7.44 19.84
CA THR A 98 -4.70 7.99 21.21
C THR A 98 -5.88 8.93 21.45
N GLN A 99 -6.44 9.48 20.37
CA GLN A 99 -7.56 10.42 20.43
C GLN A 99 -8.89 9.70 20.62
N ASP A 100 -9.87 10.42 21.18
CA ASP A 100 -11.25 9.94 21.29
C ASP A 100 -11.87 9.70 19.90
N GLY A 101 -12.54 8.55 19.74
CA GLY A 101 -13.22 8.17 18.51
C GLY A 101 -12.92 6.74 18.06
N HIS A 102 -13.10 6.49 16.77
CA HIS A 102 -12.88 5.16 16.20
C HIS A 102 -11.40 4.87 16.03
N ARG A 103 -10.95 3.73 16.55
CA ARG A 103 -9.59 3.24 16.32
C ARG A 103 -9.44 2.72 14.90
N PHE A 104 -8.36 3.11 14.25
CA PHE A 104 -7.98 2.62 12.94
C PHE A 104 -7.01 1.44 13.06
N ALA A 105 -7.32 0.36 12.34
CA ALA A 105 -6.40 -0.75 12.12
C ALA A 105 -5.68 -0.56 10.79
N LEU A 106 -4.35 -0.69 10.79
CA LEU A 106 -3.55 -0.71 9.57
C LEU A 106 -3.72 -2.05 8.84
N SER A 107 -3.86 -1.96 7.52
CA SER A 107 -3.90 -3.13 6.63
C SER A 107 -2.92 -2.87 5.50
N SER A 108 -1.74 -3.49 5.56
CA SER A 108 -0.72 -3.33 4.52
C SER A 108 -1.04 -4.13 3.26
N HIS A 109 -0.99 -3.43 2.12
CA HIS A 109 -1.26 -3.94 0.79
C HIS A 109 -0.32 -3.31 -0.23
N ALA A 110 0.99 -3.55 -0.08
CA ALA A 110 2.03 -3.20 -1.07
C ALA A 110 1.97 -4.05 -2.37
N GLY A 111 0.92 -4.86 -2.54
CA GLY A 111 0.70 -5.67 -3.75
C GLY A 111 0.21 -4.84 -4.95
N LEU A 112 0.09 -5.49 -6.10
CA LEU A 112 -0.34 -4.86 -7.36
C LEU A 112 -1.71 -5.35 -7.80
N GLY A 113 -2.35 -4.61 -8.70
CA GLY A 113 -3.62 -4.97 -9.30
C GLY A 113 -4.69 -5.26 -8.24
N SER A 114 -5.33 -6.42 -8.29
CA SER A 114 -6.39 -6.83 -7.36
C SER A 114 -5.96 -7.01 -5.90
N PHE A 115 -4.66 -6.92 -5.59
CA PHE A 115 -4.12 -7.00 -4.24
C PHE A 115 -3.56 -5.67 -3.73
N SER A 116 -3.56 -4.62 -4.57
CA SER A 116 -3.11 -3.29 -4.16
C SER A 116 -4.08 -2.67 -3.17
N ALA A 117 -3.55 -1.82 -2.29
CA ALA A 117 -4.35 -1.02 -1.36
C ALA A 117 -5.51 -0.31 -2.08
N LEU A 118 -5.22 0.31 -3.24
CA LEU A 118 -6.21 0.98 -4.09
C LEU A 118 -7.36 0.04 -4.51
N SER A 119 -7.07 -1.19 -4.94
CA SER A 119 -8.11 -2.15 -5.35
C SER A 119 -8.92 -2.69 -4.15
N VAL A 120 -8.28 -2.85 -3.00
CA VAL A 120 -8.92 -3.35 -1.77
C VAL A 120 -9.86 -2.29 -1.22
N ILE A 121 -9.44 -1.02 -1.18
CA ILE A 121 -10.31 0.05 -0.69
C ILE A 121 -11.51 0.29 -1.62
N LYS A 122 -11.37 0.16 -2.95
CA LYS A 122 -12.51 0.24 -3.89
C LYS A 122 -13.63 -0.77 -3.57
N ARG A 123 -13.29 -1.89 -2.91
CA ARG A 123 -14.23 -2.94 -2.48
C ARG A 123 -14.65 -2.81 -1.01
N SER A 124 -14.12 -1.84 -0.29
CA SER A 124 -14.34 -1.62 1.14
C SER A 124 -15.43 -0.59 1.41
N HIS A 125 -15.83 -0.42 2.67
CA HIS A 125 -16.96 0.43 3.03
C HIS A 125 -16.51 1.91 3.10
N PRO A 126 -17.21 2.84 2.44
CA PRO A 126 -16.76 4.22 2.28
C PRO A 126 -16.53 4.96 3.61
N ASP A 127 -17.39 4.75 4.60
CA ASP A 127 -17.28 5.46 5.89
C ASP A 127 -16.26 4.86 6.87
N THR A 128 -15.81 3.63 6.66
CA THR A 128 -14.88 2.95 7.59
C THR A 128 -13.54 2.63 6.94
N SER A 129 -13.26 3.18 5.76
CA SER A 129 -12.04 2.88 5.01
C SER A 129 -11.36 4.16 4.58
N VAL A 130 -10.06 4.22 4.83
CA VAL A 130 -9.15 5.26 4.35
C VAL A 130 -8.01 4.57 3.60
N LEU A 131 -7.48 5.22 2.56
CA LEU A 131 -6.32 4.75 1.81
C LEU A 131 -5.16 5.69 2.11
N ALA A 132 -4.04 5.18 2.60
CA ALA A 132 -2.77 5.90 2.57
C ALA A 132 -1.98 5.42 1.36
N ALA A 133 -1.59 6.34 0.49
CA ALA A 133 -0.84 6.04 -0.70
C ALA A 133 0.34 7.00 -0.88
N SER A 134 1.48 6.46 -1.32
CA SER A 134 2.66 7.21 -1.78
C SER A 134 2.92 6.89 -3.25
N SER A 135 3.36 7.90 -4.03
CA SER A 135 3.82 7.75 -5.41
C SER A 135 5.05 6.83 -5.48
N ARG A 136 5.96 6.90 -4.49
CA ARG A 136 7.17 6.05 -4.36
C ARG A 136 6.83 4.56 -4.30
N ALA A 137 5.64 4.25 -3.77
CA ALA A 137 5.17 2.90 -3.58
C ALA A 137 4.31 2.39 -4.76
N THR A 138 4.23 3.14 -5.86
CA THR A 138 3.51 2.74 -7.08
C THR A 138 4.48 2.33 -8.19
N GLN A 139 4.00 1.52 -9.14
CA GLN A 139 4.77 1.13 -10.33
C GLN A 139 4.61 2.08 -11.52
N VAL A 140 3.86 3.15 -11.31
CA VAL A 140 3.59 4.15 -12.34
C VAL A 140 4.17 5.47 -11.86
N ASN A 141 4.50 6.32 -12.80
CA ASN A 141 5.05 7.64 -12.48
C ASN A 141 4.04 8.45 -11.65
N SER A 142 4.56 9.41 -10.88
CA SER A 142 3.80 10.18 -9.89
C SER A 142 2.48 10.79 -10.42
N GLU A 143 2.47 11.25 -11.68
CA GLU A 143 1.30 11.83 -12.35
C GLU A 143 0.20 10.81 -12.64
N LEU A 144 0.57 9.64 -13.19
CA LEU A 144 -0.37 8.56 -13.44
C LEU A 144 -0.90 7.99 -12.12
N ALA A 145 -0.04 7.89 -11.10
CA ALA A 145 -0.46 7.50 -9.76
C ALA A 145 -1.53 8.47 -9.24
N ALA A 146 -1.30 9.78 -9.34
CA ALA A 146 -2.27 10.79 -8.88
C ALA A 146 -3.61 10.63 -9.62
N GLN A 147 -3.56 10.45 -10.94
CA GLN A 147 -4.76 10.23 -11.75
C GLN A 147 -5.54 8.98 -11.32
N GLU A 148 -4.86 7.85 -11.10
CA GLU A 148 -5.51 6.60 -10.69
C GLU A 148 -6.17 6.70 -9.30
N HIS A 149 -5.56 7.44 -8.39
CA HIS A 149 -6.06 7.63 -7.03
C HIS A 149 -7.22 8.62 -7.00
N LEU A 150 -7.19 9.68 -7.82
CA LEU A 150 -8.33 10.61 -7.95
C LEU A 150 -9.55 9.98 -8.64
N ARG A 151 -9.38 8.87 -9.36
CA ARG A 151 -10.50 8.09 -9.94
C ARG A 151 -11.25 7.30 -8.87
N GLY A 152 -12.22 7.96 -8.24
CA GLY A 152 -13.16 7.37 -7.29
C GLY A 152 -12.85 7.66 -5.83
N PHE A 153 -11.79 8.44 -5.56
CA PHE A 153 -11.44 8.91 -4.24
C PHE A 153 -11.23 10.42 -4.20
N THR A 154 -11.44 10.97 -3.02
CA THR A 154 -11.16 12.37 -2.69
C THR A 154 -10.00 12.37 -1.70
N PRO A 155 -8.95 13.18 -1.92
CA PRO A 155 -7.88 13.32 -0.94
C PRO A 155 -8.44 13.97 0.32
N LEU A 156 -8.16 13.36 1.45
CA LEU A 156 -8.47 13.87 2.77
C LEU A 156 -7.42 14.88 3.21
N THR A 157 -6.14 14.55 3.01
CA THR A 157 -4.99 15.42 3.27
C THR A 157 -3.79 14.93 2.47
N LEU A 158 -2.93 15.85 2.03
CA LEU A 158 -1.61 15.56 1.50
C LEU A 158 -0.66 15.44 2.70
N LEU A 159 0.06 14.33 2.78
CA LEU A 159 1.03 14.04 3.85
C LEU A 159 2.37 14.72 3.54
N TYR A 160 2.79 14.68 2.28
CA TYR A 160 3.92 15.46 1.78
C TYR A 160 3.82 15.65 0.26
N PHE A 161 4.51 16.67 -0.23
CA PHE A 161 4.87 16.82 -1.64
C PHE A 161 6.34 17.23 -1.73
N ASP A 162 7.18 16.33 -2.21
CA ASP A 162 8.60 16.54 -2.43
C ASP A 162 8.83 16.90 -3.88
N ALA A 163 8.81 18.21 -4.16
CA ALA A 163 8.96 18.75 -5.50
C ALA A 163 10.36 18.41 -6.05
N PHE A 164 10.41 18.07 -7.34
CA PHE A 164 11.70 18.04 -8.03
C PHE A 164 12.22 19.47 -8.18
N VAL A 165 13.54 19.60 -8.15
CA VAL A 165 14.21 20.89 -8.32
C VAL A 165 15.33 20.77 -9.35
N LEU A 166 15.47 21.80 -10.17
CA LEU A 166 16.64 22.00 -11.01
C LEU A 166 17.62 22.89 -10.24
N ALA A 167 18.78 22.35 -9.87
CA ALA A 167 19.79 23.06 -9.08
C ALA A 167 21.16 23.08 -9.76
N VAL A 168 21.95 24.11 -9.46
CA VAL A 168 23.34 24.28 -9.93
C VAL A 168 24.28 24.50 -8.76
N SER A 169 25.59 24.34 -8.96
CA SER A 169 26.58 24.72 -7.96
C SER A 169 26.46 26.21 -7.60
N ALA A 170 26.55 26.54 -6.31
CA ALA A 170 26.51 27.91 -5.83
C ALA A 170 27.61 28.75 -6.47
N GLY A 171 27.28 29.99 -6.82
CA GLY A 171 28.20 30.92 -7.49
C GLY A 171 28.31 30.75 -9.02
N THR A 172 27.62 29.76 -9.61
CA THR A 172 27.54 29.63 -11.07
C THR A 172 26.76 30.80 -11.66
N THR A 173 27.41 31.67 -12.44
CA THR A 173 26.74 32.76 -13.15
C THR A 173 25.94 32.21 -14.33
N THR A 174 24.66 31.92 -14.09
CA THR A 174 23.70 31.50 -15.12
C THR A 174 23.19 32.67 -15.98
N ALA A 175 23.56 33.91 -15.64
CA ALA A 175 23.12 35.13 -16.35
C ALA A 175 23.37 35.12 -17.87
N ASN A 176 24.31 34.31 -18.37
CA ASN A 176 24.65 34.20 -19.79
C ASN A 176 24.27 32.86 -20.44
N LYS A 177 23.76 31.88 -19.68
CA LYS A 177 23.34 30.57 -20.19
C LYS A 177 21.84 30.40 -19.97
N THR A 178 21.08 30.25 -21.05
CA THR A 178 19.69 29.80 -20.91
C THR A 178 19.67 28.38 -20.34
N PRO A 179 18.65 27.98 -19.56
CA PRO A 179 18.55 26.64 -18.97
C PRO A 179 18.75 25.51 -20.00
N GLY A 180 18.29 25.69 -21.24
CA GLY A 180 18.51 24.76 -22.35
C GLY A 180 19.95 24.66 -22.91
N GLN A 181 20.94 25.31 -22.31
CA GLN A 181 22.37 25.17 -22.64
C GLN A 181 23.17 24.38 -21.59
N LEU A 182 22.53 23.99 -20.49
CA LEU A 182 23.16 23.30 -19.36
C LEU A 182 23.22 21.79 -19.62
N LYS A 183 24.34 21.14 -19.26
CA LYS A 183 24.37 19.67 -19.13
C LYS A 183 23.64 19.29 -17.85
N ILE A 184 22.47 18.69 -17.98
CA ILE A 184 21.61 18.33 -16.85
C ILE A 184 21.79 16.85 -16.55
N GLY A 185 22.32 16.55 -15.36
CA GLY A 185 22.20 15.22 -14.78
C GLY A 185 20.84 15.08 -14.10
N TYR A 186 20.18 13.93 -14.27
CA TYR A 186 18.89 13.67 -13.64
C TYR A 186 18.84 12.26 -13.06
N ASP A 187 18.00 12.08 -12.04
CA ASP A 187 17.78 10.77 -11.43
C ASP A 187 17.20 9.77 -12.45
N SER A 188 17.78 8.57 -12.51
CA SER A 188 17.38 7.52 -13.46
C SER A 188 15.90 7.11 -13.32
N LEU A 189 15.28 7.35 -12.16
CA LEU A 189 13.84 7.14 -11.96
C LEU A 189 12.93 8.10 -12.75
N LEU A 190 13.46 9.24 -13.19
CA LEU A 190 12.75 10.16 -14.08
C LEU A 190 12.79 9.73 -15.55
N ASP A 191 13.63 8.75 -15.89
CA ASP A 191 13.69 8.23 -17.23
C ASP A 191 12.30 7.65 -17.57
N ASP A 192 11.81 7.94 -18.78
CA ASP A 192 10.45 7.59 -19.19
C ASP A 192 9.30 8.27 -18.39
N THR A 193 9.52 9.48 -17.86
CA THR A 193 8.42 10.32 -17.32
C THR A 193 7.86 11.30 -18.35
N VAL A 194 6.54 11.51 -18.33
CA VAL A 194 5.87 12.56 -19.12
C VAL A 194 6.42 13.94 -18.74
N PHE A 195 6.72 14.14 -17.45
CA PHE A 195 7.40 15.33 -16.97
C PHE A 195 8.73 15.60 -17.67
N LEU A 196 9.67 14.63 -17.67
CA LEU A 196 10.98 14.84 -18.29
C LEU A 196 10.85 15.10 -19.80
N GLU A 197 9.93 14.42 -20.48
CA GLU A 197 9.65 14.66 -21.90
C GLU A 197 9.06 16.06 -22.14
N THR A 198 8.12 16.49 -21.31
CA THR A 198 7.53 17.83 -21.37
C THR A 198 8.59 18.90 -21.09
N LEU A 199 9.46 18.66 -20.10
CA LEU A 199 10.57 19.53 -19.74
C LEU A 199 11.58 19.66 -20.88
N ARG A 200 11.91 18.56 -21.56
CA ARG A 200 12.77 18.54 -22.75
C ARG A 200 12.20 19.31 -23.93
N GLN A 201 10.87 19.40 -24.03
CA GLN A 201 10.16 20.13 -25.08
C GLN A 201 9.89 21.59 -24.70
N HIS A 202 10.04 21.96 -23.43
CA HIS A 202 9.72 23.30 -22.93
C HIS A 202 10.61 24.38 -23.58
N PRO A 203 10.07 25.46 -24.18
CA PRO A 203 10.82 26.40 -25.05
C PRO A 203 12.07 27.04 -24.43
N GLU A 204 12.11 27.18 -23.11
CA GLU A 204 13.24 27.79 -22.38
C GLU A 204 14.34 26.77 -22.01
N LEU A 205 14.00 25.48 -22.05
CA LEU A 205 14.85 24.33 -21.69
C LEU A 205 15.17 23.44 -22.90
N SER A 206 14.41 23.55 -24.00
CA SER A 206 14.56 22.80 -25.23
C SER A 206 15.62 23.43 -26.13
N GLY A 207 16.87 23.30 -25.74
CA GLY A 207 18.00 23.64 -26.59
C GLY A 207 18.14 22.67 -27.78
N PRO A 208 18.72 23.09 -28.92
CA PRO A 208 18.82 22.30 -30.16
C PRO A 208 19.75 21.06 -30.11
N PHE A 209 20.10 20.55 -28.92
CA PHE A 209 21.04 19.44 -28.78
C PHE A 209 20.53 18.38 -27.78
N GLU A 210 20.03 17.27 -28.31
CA GLU A 210 19.65 16.03 -27.60
C GLU A 210 20.77 15.40 -26.71
N LYS A 211 21.95 16.02 -26.58
CA LYS A 211 23.14 15.46 -25.89
C LYS A 211 23.41 16.01 -24.48
N GLN A 212 22.49 16.79 -23.91
CA GLN A 212 22.71 17.48 -22.64
C GLN A 212 22.08 16.81 -21.41
N TRP A 213 21.14 15.88 -21.59
CA TRP A 213 20.48 15.17 -20.49
C TRP A 213 21.18 13.84 -20.23
N ARG A 214 21.55 13.56 -18.97
CA ARG A 214 22.23 12.32 -18.59
C ARG A 214 21.55 11.67 -17.39
N PRO A 215 20.98 10.46 -17.54
CA PRO A 215 20.51 9.70 -16.39
C PRO A 215 21.73 9.27 -15.57
N MET A 216 21.69 9.49 -14.26
CA MET A 216 22.72 9.03 -13.33
C MET A 216 22.05 8.64 -12.01
N GLU A 217 22.64 7.69 -11.29
CA GLU A 217 22.21 7.40 -9.92
C GLU A 217 22.45 8.61 -9.02
N LEU A 218 21.59 8.78 -8.01
CA LEU A 218 21.59 9.95 -7.13
C LEU A 218 22.97 10.25 -6.50
N GLU A 219 23.65 9.21 -6.00
CA GLU A 219 24.99 9.34 -5.42
C GLU A 219 26.03 9.88 -6.42
N ALA A 220 25.88 9.49 -7.69
CA ALA A 220 26.78 9.93 -8.77
C ALA A 220 26.47 11.35 -9.25
N LEU A 221 25.22 11.84 -9.10
CA LEU A 221 24.83 13.18 -9.52
C LEU A 221 25.58 14.27 -8.75
N ARG A 222 25.67 14.14 -7.42
CA ARG A 222 26.38 15.13 -6.58
C ARG A 222 27.87 15.20 -6.95
N GLY A 223 28.53 14.05 -7.09
CA GLY A 223 29.94 13.97 -7.51
C GLY A 223 30.16 14.54 -8.91
N ALA A 224 29.28 14.22 -9.87
CA ALA A 224 29.39 14.74 -11.23
C ALA A 224 29.21 16.26 -11.31
N LEU A 225 28.36 16.85 -10.46
CA LEU A 225 28.17 18.29 -10.38
C LEU A 225 29.41 18.98 -9.79
N ALA A 226 29.96 18.44 -8.69
CA ALA A 226 31.17 18.96 -8.06
C ALA A 226 32.41 18.88 -8.99
N GLU A 227 32.49 17.83 -9.81
CA GLU A 227 33.56 17.64 -10.79
C GLU A 227 33.34 18.44 -12.10
N GLY A 228 32.22 19.15 -12.25
CA GLY A 228 31.88 19.91 -13.45
C GLY A 228 31.59 19.04 -14.69
N LYS A 229 31.28 17.75 -14.50
CA LYS A 229 30.85 16.84 -15.58
C LYS A 229 29.44 17.18 -16.08
N ILE A 230 28.60 17.68 -15.18
CA ILE A 230 27.28 18.25 -15.44
C ILE A 230 27.26 19.69 -14.92
N ASP A 231 26.44 20.53 -15.53
CA ASP A 231 26.26 21.93 -15.13
C ASP A 231 25.11 22.10 -14.12
N ALA A 232 24.12 21.19 -14.14
CA ALA A 232 22.95 21.21 -13.28
C ALA A 232 22.47 19.80 -12.92
N VAL A 233 21.73 19.69 -11.81
CA VAL A 233 21.11 18.46 -11.32
C VAL A 233 19.60 18.62 -11.23
N LEU A 234 18.86 17.60 -11.66
CA LEU A 234 17.42 17.46 -11.52
C LEU A 234 17.11 16.24 -10.64
N ALA A 235 16.67 16.49 -9.40
CA ALA A 235 16.39 15.46 -8.40
C ALA A 235 15.29 15.94 -7.44
N ALA A 236 14.80 15.05 -6.57
CA ALA A 236 13.84 15.43 -5.53
C ALA A 236 14.50 16.41 -4.55
N ARG A 237 13.75 17.41 -4.05
CA ARG A 237 14.33 18.44 -3.18
C ARG A 237 14.92 17.85 -1.91
N SER A 238 14.23 16.90 -1.28
CA SER A 238 14.70 16.26 -0.06
C SER A 238 16.04 15.53 -0.22
N GLU A 239 16.37 15.12 -1.44
CA GLU A 239 17.65 14.50 -1.78
C GLU A 239 18.79 15.51 -1.94
N LEU A 240 18.49 16.80 -2.06
CA LEU A 240 19.47 17.88 -2.17
C LEU A 240 19.49 18.78 -0.94
N GLU A 241 18.61 18.54 0.04
CA GLU A 241 18.37 19.43 1.18
C GLU A 241 19.64 19.71 1.99
N GLU A 242 20.51 18.70 2.20
CA GLU A 242 21.80 18.88 2.89
C GLU A 242 22.71 19.89 2.18
N SER A 243 22.89 19.75 0.86
CA SER A 243 23.72 20.67 0.06
C SER A 243 23.05 22.04 -0.13
N LEU A 244 21.73 22.10 -0.13
CA LEU A 244 20.98 23.36 -0.14
C LEU A 244 21.17 24.14 1.18
N GLN A 245 21.08 23.46 2.33
CA GLN A 245 21.33 24.06 3.64
C GLN A 245 22.79 24.48 3.83
N ALA A 246 23.73 23.75 3.23
CA ALA A 246 25.15 24.09 3.19
C ALA A 246 25.50 25.24 2.23
N ASN A 247 24.52 25.79 1.48
CA ASN A 247 24.73 26.79 0.42
C ASN A 247 25.70 26.32 -0.68
N GLU A 248 25.80 25.02 -0.93
CA GLU A 248 26.60 24.45 -2.02
C GLU A 248 25.85 24.48 -3.35
N LEU A 249 24.52 24.52 -3.29
CA LEU A 249 23.63 24.51 -4.45
C LEU A 249 22.72 25.75 -4.47
N THR A 250 22.32 26.15 -5.67
CA THR A 250 21.30 27.17 -5.90
C THR A 250 20.19 26.58 -6.77
N VAL A 251 18.95 26.66 -6.29
CA VAL A 251 17.76 26.23 -7.03
C VAL A 251 17.47 27.24 -8.13
N LEU A 252 17.46 26.78 -9.38
CA LEU A 252 17.03 27.57 -10.54
C LEU A 252 15.51 27.50 -10.72
N GLU A 253 14.93 26.33 -10.46
CA GLU A 253 13.50 26.09 -10.60
C GLU A 253 13.05 24.98 -9.65
N ALA A 254 11.88 25.18 -9.05
CA ALA A 254 11.16 24.16 -8.30
C ALA A 254 9.87 23.81 -9.04
N PHE A 255 9.62 22.53 -9.25
CA PHE A 255 8.45 22.03 -9.99
C PHE A 255 7.26 21.82 -9.04
N ASP A 256 6.92 22.86 -8.29
CA ASP A 256 5.87 22.85 -7.27
C ASP A 256 4.55 23.52 -7.70
N GLY A 257 4.54 24.11 -8.90
CA GLY A 257 3.39 24.86 -9.43
C GLY A 257 3.15 26.22 -8.79
N ASN A 258 3.90 26.57 -7.74
CA ASN A 258 3.73 27.78 -6.96
C ASN A 258 4.83 28.81 -7.23
N THR A 259 5.91 28.43 -7.89
CA THR A 259 7.01 29.36 -8.23
C THR A 259 6.64 30.16 -9.50
N PRO A 260 6.28 31.46 -9.41
CA PRO A 260 5.97 32.25 -10.60
C PRO A 260 7.27 32.54 -11.36
N GLY A 261 7.40 32.05 -12.60
CA GLY A 261 8.57 32.39 -13.43
C GLY A 261 8.85 31.49 -14.61
N ASN A 262 9.11 30.18 -14.42
CA ASN A 262 10.01 29.48 -15.38
C ASN A 262 9.47 28.22 -16.07
N SER A 263 8.32 27.66 -15.70
CA SER A 263 7.63 26.67 -16.56
C SER A 263 6.17 26.42 -16.20
N GLY A 264 5.81 26.63 -14.92
CA GLY A 264 4.49 26.25 -14.40
C GLY A 264 4.24 24.74 -14.35
N LEU A 265 5.29 23.94 -14.56
CA LEU A 265 5.23 22.48 -14.44
C LEU A 265 5.19 22.06 -12.98
N ILE A 266 4.48 20.98 -12.72
CA ILE A 266 4.37 20.38 -11.39
C ILE A 266 4.90 18.96 -11.48
N TYR A 267 5.93 18.64 -10.71
CA TYR A 267 6.42 17.29 -10.58
C TYR A 267 7.11 17.09 -9.25
N GLY A 268 6.73 16.01 -8.58
CA GLY A 268 7.17 15.71 -7.23
C GLY A 268 6.70 14.35 -6.81
N GLU A 269 7.35 13.81 -5.80
CA GLU A 269 6.85 12.65 -5.09
C GLU A 269 5.85 13.10 -4.04
N TRP A 270 4.84 12.28 -3.79
CA TRP A 270 3.79 12.63 -2.84
C TRP A 270 3.34 11.43 -2.04
N ALA A 271 2.87 11.69 -0.84
CA ALA A 271 1.99 10.78 -0.13
C ALA A 271 0.73 11.51 0.33
N ALA A 272 -0.40 10.81 0.32
CA ALA A 272 -1.69 11.36 0.67
C ALA A 272 -2.60 10.32 1.31
N LEU A 273 -3.55 10.82 2.10
CA LEU A 273 -4.68 10.05 2.56
C LEU A 273 -5.88 10.30 1.67
N PHE A 274 -6.56 9.25 1.27
CA PHE A 274 -7.73 9.29 0.40
C PHE A 274 -8.91 8.61 1.07
N VAL A 275 -10.10 9.15 0.78
CA VAL A 275 -11.37 8.55 1.18
C VAL A 275 -12.21 8.27 -0.05
N PRO A 276 -13.02 7.20 -0.07
CA PRO A 276 -13.91 6.93 -1.19
C PRO A 276 -14.88 8.11 -1.42
N ASN A 277 -15.19 8.45 -2.68
CA ASN A 277 -16.06 9.58 -3.01
C ASN A 277 -17.44 9.52 -2.34
N GLY A 278 -17.93 8.30 -2.03
CA GLY A 278 -19.18 8.07 -1.32
C GLY A 278 -19.13 8.21 0.20
N GLN A 279 -17.99 8.59 0.80
CA GLN A 279 -17.90 8.79 2.25
C GLN A 279 -18.70 10.03 2.67
N ALA A 280 -19.49 9.89 3.73
CA ALA A 280 -20.30 10.96 4.29
C ALA A 280 -19.45 12.17 4.71
N SER A 281 -19.96 13.38 4.45
CA SER A 281 -19.25 14.64 4.74
C SER A 281 -18.89 14.81 6.20
N VAL A 282 -19.79 14.41 7.12
CA VAL A 282 -19.55 14.46 8.57
C VAL A 282 -18.38 13.57 8.97
N THR A 283 -18.34 12.33 8.49
CA THR A 283 -17.23 11.39 8.73
C THR A 283 -15.91 11.94 8.19
N ARG A 284 -15.95 12.56 7.00
CA ARG A 284 -14.77 13.18 6.38
C ARG A 284 -14.22 14.32 7.23
N GLN A 285 -15.08 15.23 7.69
CA GLN A 285 -14.69 16.35 8.55
C GLN A 285 -14.12 15.88 9.89
N GLN A 286 -14.75 14.88 10.52
CA GLN A 286 -14.24 14.28 11.75
C GLN A 286 -12.86 13.65 11.55
N ASN A 287 -12.66 12.88 10.47
CA ASN A 287 -11.36 12.27 10.17
C ASN A 287 -10.30 13.33 9.86
N SER A 288 -10.63 14.40 9.14
CA SER A 288 -9.69 15.49 8.86
C SER A 288 -9.23 16.18 10.13
N LYS A 289 -10.16 16.50 11.05
CA LYS A 289 -9.82 17.13 12.32
C LYS A 289 -8.92 16.23 13.17
N ARG A 290 -9.26 14.94 13.28
CA ARG A 290 -8.46 13.96 14.02
C ARG A 290 -7.05 13.81 13.45
N LEU A 291 -6.91 13.86 12.13
CA LEU A 291 -5.60 13.85 11.49
C LEU A 291 -4.81 15.09 11.86
N GLU A 292 -5.38 16.28 11.74
CA GLU A 292 -4.73 17.53 12.15
C GLU A 292 -4.24 17.49 13.61
N ASP A 293 -5.09 17.01 14.53
CA ASP A 293 -4.71 16.81 15.93
C ASP A 293 -3.58 15.76 16.08
N ALA A 294 -3.52 14.75 15.21
CA ALA A 294 -2.49 13.70 15.27
C ALA A 294 -1.14 14.20 14.74
N PHE A 295 -1.15 15.07 13.73
CA PHE A 295 0.05 15.74 13.22
C PHE A 295 0.72 16.63 14.28
N ASN A 296 -0.08 17.22 15.17
CA ASN A 296 0.40 18.06 16.26
C ASN A 296 0.77 17.27 17.53
N ALA A 297 0.67 15.93 17.52
CA ALA A 297 1.00 15.11 18.66
C ALA A 297 2.52 15.08 18.92
N PRO A 298 2.99 15.24 20.17
CA PRO A 298 4.42 15.31 20.47
C PRO A 298 5.23 14.10 19.97
N ALA A 299 4.64 12.90 20.05
CA ALA A 299 5.28 11.68 19.56
C ALA A 299 5.52 11.71 18.04
N PHE A 300 4.55 12.23 17.27
CA PHE A 300 4.69 12.37 15.84
C PHE A 300 5.66 13.50 15.47
N THR A 301 5.58 14.65 16.13
CA THR A 301 6.52 15.76 15.89
C THR A 301 7.98 15.36 16.16
N ALA A 302 8.23 14.53 17.17
CA ALA A 302 9.56 13.97 17.41
C ALA A 302 10.02 13.04 16.28
N GLN A 303 9.13 12.19 15.76
CA GLN A 303 9.43 11.32 14.62
C GLN A 303 9.81 12.14 13.37
N LEU A 304 9.18 13.29 13.14
CA LEU A 304 9.48 14.17 12.00
C LEU A 304 10.91 14.75 12.01
N GLN A 305 11.64 14.67 13.13
CA GLN A 305 13.04 15.10 13.19
C GLN A 305 14.01 14.08 12.55
N HIS A 306 13.52 12.88 12.25
CA HIS A 306 14.32 11.76 11.75
C HIS A 306 13.94 11.31 10.34
N VAL A 307 13.04 12.04 9.66
CA VAL A 307 12.58 11.73 8.30
C VAL A 307 13.24 12.69 7.31
N GLN A 308 13.46 12.22 6.09
CA GLN A 308 14.07 13.00 5.02
C GLN A 308 13.07 14.01 4.45
N VAL A 309 11.80 13.61 4.33
CA VAL A 309 10.71 14.48 3.88
C VAL A 309 9.81 14.81 5.07
N PRO A 310 9.72 16.08 5.52
CA PRO A 310 8.85 16.44 6.63
C PRO A 310 7.38 16.32 6.22
N TRP A 311 6.63 15.50 6.94
CA TRP A 311 5.19 15.37 6.70
C TRP A 311 4.41 16.51 7.36
N HIS A 312 3.34 16.93 6.69
CA HIS A 312 2.41 17.93 7.18
C HIS A 312 0.97 17.52 6.86
N SER A 313 0.00 18.21 7.46
CA SER A 313 -1.40 18.10 7.03
C SER A 313 -1.72 19.27 6.11
N SER A 314 -2.11 19.00 4.87
CA SER A 314 -2.74 20.00 4.00
C SER A 314 -4.26 19.95 4.12
N SER A 315 -4.92 21.01 3.66
CA SER A 315 -6.36 20.95 3.43
C SER A 315 -6.69 19.95 2.30
N SER A 316 -7.91 19.41 2.32
CA SER A 316 -8.43 18.52 1.27
C SER A 316 -8.46 19.22 -0.09
N GLU A 317 -8.73 20.53 -0.14
CA GLU A 317 -8.80 21.29 -1.39
C GLU A 317 -7.40 21.53 -1.97
N ASP A 318 -6.40 21.85 -1.12
CA ASP A 318 -5.02 22.01 -1.58
C ASP A 318 -4.47 20.69 -2.12
N ALA A 319 -4.72 19.58 -1.40
CA ALA A 319 -4.33 18.25 -1.83
C ALA A 319 -4.96 17.90 -3.18
N LYS A 320 -6.25 18.21 -3.36
CA LYS A 320 -6.99 17.96 -4.60
C LYS A 320 -6.49 18.84 -5.75
N THR A 321 -6.18 20.10 -5.48
CA THR A 321 -5.67 21.04 -6.48
C THR A 321 -4.30 20.59 -6.99
N LEU A 322 -3.39 20.30 -6.07
CA LEU A 322 -2.02 19.86 -6.42
C LEU A 322 -2.03 18.51 -7.14
N LEU A 323 -2.69 17.49 -6.57
CA LEU A 323 -2.75 16.17 -7.21
C LEU A 323 -3.55 16.20 -8.51
N GLY A 324 -4.54 17.08 -8.63
CA GLY A 324 -5.31 17.31 -9.85
C GLY A 324 -4.46 17.90 -10.96
N ALA A 325 -3.67 18.93 -10.66
CA ALA A 325 -2.76 19.53 -11.62
C ALA A 325 -1.67 18.55 -12.07
N LEU A 326 -1.12 17.75 -11.14
CA LEU A 326 -0.17 16.68 -11.44
C LEU A 326 -0.82 15.59 -12.34
N ALA A 327 -2.05 15.18 -12.03
CA ALA A 327 -2.79 14.21 -12.85
C ALA A 327 -3.10 14.75 -14.25
N ASP A 328 -3.47 16.02 -14.37
CA ASP A 328 -3.74 16.68 -15.65
C ASP A 328 -2.47 16.74 -16.52
N GLN A 329 -1.31 17.02 -15.94
CA GLN A 329 -0.02 17.02 -16.64
C GLN A 329 0.27 15.64 -17.25
N GLY A 330 0.09 14.56 -16.48
CA GLY A 330 0.25 13.19 -16.97
C GLY A 330 -0.69 12.80 -18.12
N THR A 331 -1.83 13.48 -18.27
CA THR A 331 -2.76 13.25 -19.40
C THR A 331 -2.43 14.02 -20.68
N ARG A 332 -1.64 15.09 -20.58
CA ARG A 332 -1.27 15.94 -21.72
C ARG A 332 -0.01 15.45 -22.43
N GLY A 333 0.77 14.59 -21.79
CA GLY A 333 1.99 14.04 -22.36
C GLY A 333 1.78 12.97 -23.44
N ILE A 334 2.82 12.80 -24.27
CA ILE A 334 2.96 11.64 -25.15
C ILE A 334 2.94 10.38 -24.27
N ALA A 335 2.21 9.33 -24.65
CA ALA A 335 2.10 8.10 -23.86
C ALA A 335 3.48 7.47 -23.63
N VAL A 336 4.12 7.80 -22.50
CA VAL A 336 5.39 7.19 -22.13
C VAL A 336 5.11 5.78 -21.62
N LYS A 337 5.92 4.81 -22.04
CA LYS A 337 5.76 3.41 -21.66
C LYS A 337 5.86 3.31 -20.14
N ALA A 338 4.72 3.17 -19.45
CA ALA A 338 4.71 2.77 -18.06
C ALA A 338 5.67 1.59 -17.93
N GLN A 339 6.64 1.72 -17.01
CA GLN A 339 7.67 0.72 -16.80
C GLN A 339 6.98 -0.63 -16.70
N GLN A 340 7.23 -1.48 -17.69
CA GLN A 340 6.39 -2.63 -17.95
C GLN A 340 6.43 -3.50 -16.69
N ALA A 341 5.33 -3.53 -15.92
CA ALA A 341 5.24 -4.36 -14.73
C ALA A 341 5.70 -5.75 -15.14
N ARG A 342 6.89 -6.14 -14.65
CA ARG A 342 7.66 -7.30 -15.12
C ARG A 342 6.68 -8.43 -15.43
N GLY A 343 6.50 -8.72 -16.72
CA GLY A 343 5.28 -9.32 -17.25
C GLY A 343 4.81 -10.54 -16.47
N ARG A 344 3.91 -10.34 -15.50
CA ARG A 344 3.25 -11.43 -14.74
C ARG A 344 2.29 -12.24 -15.62
N ALA A 345 2.13 -11.86 -16.89
CA ALA A 345 1.45 -12.63 -17.91
C ALA A 345 2.00 -14.06 -18.02
N TYR A 346 3.30 -14.27 -17.75
CA TYR A 346 3.92 -15.60 -17.73
C TYR A 346 3.73 -16.37 -16.42
N ALA A 347 3.40 -15.70 -15.30
CA ALA A 347 3.25 -16.37 -14.00
C ALA A 347 2.04 -17.31 -13.98
N ILE A 348 0.93 -16.93 -14.63
CA ILE A 348 -0.28 -17.75 -14.75
C ILE A 348 0.00 -19.06 -15.53
N PRO A 349 0.52 -19.03 -16.78
CA PRO A 349 0.81 -20.26 -17.52
C PRO A 349 1.89 -21.11 -16.83
N ILE A 350 2.90 -20.52 -16.19
CA ILE A 350 3.91 -21.28 -15.44
C ILE A 350 3.29 -21.96 -14.21
N THR A 351 2.39 -21.28 -13.49
CA THR A 351 1.68 -21.86 -12.33
C THR A 351 0.80 -23.03 -12.75
N LEU A 352 0.05 -22.86 -13.86
CA LEU A 352 -0.78 -23.93 -14.41
C LEU A 352 0.06 -25.13 -14.86
N LEU A 353 1.21 -24.88 -15.50
CA LEU A 353 2.16 -25.92 -15.89
C LEU A 353 2.75 -26.65 -14.66
N ALA A 354 3.13 -25.91 -13.61
CA ALA A 354 3.67 -26.49 -12.39
C ALA A 354 2.64 -27.37 -11.65
N ILE A 355 1.36 -26.96 -11.62
CA ILE A 355 0.26 -27.76 -11.08
C ILE A 355 0.04 -29.01 -11.94
N ALA A 356 0.06 -28.88 -13.28
CA ALA A 356 -0.11 -30.00 -14.19
C ALA A 356 1.03 -31.03 -14.09
N LEU A 357 2.27 -30.58 -13.86
CA LEU A 357 3.44 -31.43 -13.69
C LEU A 357 3.58 -32.01 -12.27
N PHE A 358 2.83 -31.49 -11.30
CA PHE A 358 2.92 -31.91 -9.90
C PHE A 358 2.78 -33.43 -9.69
N PRO A 359 1.77 -34.12 -10.27
CA PRO A 359 1.61 -35.57 -10.07
C PRO A 359 2.79 -36.37 -10.64
N PHE A 360 3.39 -35.90 -11.74
CA PHE A 360 4.52 -36.55 -12.38
C PHE A 360 5.80 -36.40 -11.55
N LEU A 361 6.09 -35.17 -11.10
CA LEU A 361 7.21 -34.88 -10.21
C LEU A 361 7.10 -35.63 -8.87
N MET A 362 5.88 -35.71 -8.32
CA MET A 362 5.60 -36.42 -7.07
C MET A 362 5.96 -37.90 -7.16
N ASN A 363 5.72 -38.56 -8.31
CA ASN A 363 6.09 -39.96 -8.49
C ASN A 363 7.61 -40.17 -8.57
N ILE A 364 8.34 -39.21 -9.12
CA ILE A 364 9.80 -39.32 -9.30
C ILE A 364 10.54 -38.99 -8.00
N VAL A 365 10.25 -37.83 -7.42
CA VAL A 365 11.06 -37.23 -6.34
C VAL A 365 10.39 -37.32 -4.97
N GLY A 366 9.11 -37.69 -4.95
CA GLY A 366 8.31 -37.79 -3.73
C GLY A 366 7.53 -36.53 -3.41
N PHE A 367 6.47 -36.71 -2.62
CA PHE A 367 5.51 -35.67 -2.27
C PHE A 367 6.16 -34.48 -1.56
N ILE A 368 7.00 -34.74 -0.55
CA ILE A 368 7.58 -33.67 0.28
C ILE A 368 8.44 -32.74 -0.57
N LEU A 369 9.37 -33.30 -1.36
CA LEU A 369 10.28 -32.49 -2.17
C LEU A 369 9.53 -31.75 -3.27
N THR A 370 8.56 -32.42 -3.92
CA THR A 370 7.74 -31.83 -4.98
C THR A 370 6.87 -30.68 -4.45
N SER A 371 6.24 -30.87 -3.29
CA SER A 371 5.48 -29.82 -2.62
C SER A 371 6.34 -28.61 -2.30
N ILE A 372 7.55 -28.80 -1.75
CA ILE A 372 8.46 -27.68 -1.46
C ILE A 372 8.82 -26.94 -2.75
N LEU A 373 9.23 -27.65 -3.81
CA LEU A 373 9.65 -27.06 -5.07
C LEU A 373 8.53 -26.27 -5.75
N VAL A 374 7.35 -26.89 -5.90
CA VAL A 374 6.22 -26.27 -6.62
C VAL A 374 5.63 -25.11 -5.83
N THR A 375 5.45 -25.24 -4.52
CA THR A 375 4.93 -24.13 -3.69
C THR A 375 5.93 -22.97 -3.60
N SER A 376 7.24 -23.26 -3.52
CA SER A 376 8.28 -22.21 -3.51
C SER A 376 8.36 -21.49 -4.85
N LEU A 377 8.25 -22.21 -5.97
CA LEU A 377 8.20 -21.63 -7.30
C LEU A 377 6.97 -20.71 -7.47
N ILE A 378 5.79 -21.16 -7.05
CA ILE A 378 4.55 -20.36 -7.14
C ILE A 378 4.64 -19.12 -6.25
N MET A 379 5.10 -19.26 -5.00
CA MET A 379 5.26 -18.12 -4.10
C MET A 379 6.32 -17.12 -4.59
N ALA A 380 7.42 -17.60 -5.17
CA ALA A 380 8.45 -16.75 -5.77
C ALA A 380 7.91 -15.98 -6.99
N LEU A 381 7.12 -16.63 -7.85
CA LEU A 381 6.48 -16.01 -9.02
C LEU A 381 5.43 -14.96 -8.67
N LEU A 382 4.79 -15.09 -7.51
CA LEU A 382 3.77 -14.15 -7.03
C LEU A 382 4.35 -12.90 -6.35
N ARG A 383 5.64 -12.90 -6.00
CA ARG A 383 6.28 -11.78 -5.30
C ARG A 383 6.68 -10.65 -6.26
N ALA A 384 6.65 -9.41 -5.78
CA ALA A 384 7.08 -8.24 -6.56
C ALA A 384 8.62 -8.14 -6.65
N GLU A 385 9.32 -8.55 -5.59
CA GLU A 385 10.78 -8.49 -5.49
C GLU A 385 11.34 -9.83 -5.01
N LEU A 386 12.37 -10.32 -5.73
CA LEU A 386 13.11 -11.53 -5.38
C LEU A 386 14.28 -11.15 -4.47
N SER A 387 14.03 -10.95 -3.18
CA SER A 387 15.10 -10.83 -2.18
C SER A 387 15.55 -12.21 -1.71
N VAL A 388 16.87 -12.39 -1.52
CA VAL A 388 17.47 -13.66 -1.06
C VAL A 388 16.93 -14.06 0.31
N THR A 389 16.84 -13.12 1.23
CA THR A 389 16.19 -13.29 2.56
C THR A 389 14.72 -13.70 2.43
N GLY A 390 14.03 -13.20 1.40
CA GLY A 390 12.69 -13.58 1.03
C GLY A 390 12.54 -15.05 0.62
N LEU A 391 13.40 -15.50 -0.29
CA LEU A 391 13.42 -16.87 -0.78
C LEU A 391 13.73 -17.87 0.34
N ILE A 392 14.64 -17.51 1.26
CA ILE A 392 14.95 -18.33 2.44
C ILE A 392 13.72 -18.50 3.35
N LYS A 393 13.01 -17.40 3.65
CA LYS A 393 11.77 -17.46 4.46
C LYS A 393 10.70 -18.35 3.79
N ILE A 394 10.52 -18.22 2.47
CA ILE A 394 9.58 -19.05 1.70
C ILE A 394 9.97 -20.54 1.80
N GLY A 395 11.26 -20.86 1.63
CA GLY A 395 11.74 -22.23 1.75
C GLY A 395 11.42 -22.86 3.11
N ILE A 396 11.69 -22.13 4.20
CA ILE A 396 11.41 -22.61 5.57
C ILE A 396 9.91 -22.85 5.78
N ILE A 397 9.05 -21.91 5.39
CA ILE A 397 7.60 -22.03 5.54
C ILE A 397 7.08 -23.23 4.74
N ASN A 398 7.55 -23.41 3.51
CA ASN A 398 7.10 -24.49 2.64
C ASN A 398 7.56 -25.86 3.12
N VAL A 399 8.74 -25.98 3.73
CA VAL A 399 9.17 -27.21 4.41
C VAL A 399 8.20 -27.58 5.53
N VAL A 400 7.84 -26.63 6.39
CA VAL A 400 6.91 -26.86 7.50
C VAL A 400 5.53 -27.29 6.99
N ILE A 401 5.01 -26.61 5.96
CA ILE A 401 3.71 -26.95 5.36
C ILE A 401 3.75 -28.34 4.73
N ALA A 402 4.78 -28.65 3.93
CA ALA A 402 4.90 -29.93 3.24
C ALA A 402 4.99 -31.11 4.22
N VAL A 403 5.82 -30.99 5.26
CA VAL A 403 5.98 -32.02 6.30
C VAL A 403 4.70 -32.17 7.13
N SER A 404 4.06 -31.07 7.53
CA SER A 404 2.81 -31.11 8.31
C SER A 404 1.68 -31.75 7.51
N THR A 405 1.58 -31.41 6.22
CA THR A 405 0.59 -31.99 5.32
C THR A 405 0.84 -33.49 5.16
N TYR A 406 2.08 -33.90 4.92
CA TYR A 406 2.45 -35.32 4.85
C TYR A 406 2.07 -36.07 6.12
N MET A 407 2.42 -35.52 7.30
CA MET A 407 2.09 -36.11 8.60
C MET A 407 0.59 -36.28 8.80
N VAL A 408 -0.22 -35.29 8.42
CA VAL A 408 -1.68 -35.38 8.52
C VAL A 408 -2.23 -36.47 7.60
N PHE A 409 -1.81 -36.52 6.33
CA PHE A 409 -2.28 -37.54 5.39
C PHE A 409 -1.84 -38.94 5.78
N TYR A 410 -0.61 -39.09 6.27
CA TYR A 410 -0.06 -40.37 6.68
C TYR A 410 -0.67 -40.87 8.00
N HIS A 411 -0.73 -40.04 9.05
CA HIS A 411 -1.17 -40.47 10.39
C HIS A 411 -2.67 -40.32 10.65
N VAL A 412 -3.31 -39.27 10.13
CA VAL A 412 -4.75 -39.03 10.39
C VAL A 412 -5.61 -39.75 9.36
N PHE A 413 -5.20 -39.71 8.09
CA PHE A 413 -5.99 -40.30 7.00
C PHE A 413 -5.49 -41.67 6.52
N SER A 414 -4.32 -42.12 7.00
CA SER A 414 -3.70 -43.39 6.58
C SER A 414 -3.54 -43.53 5.06
N ILE A 415 -3.33 -42.41 4.37
CA ILE A 415 -3.10 -42.36 2.92
C ILE A 415 -1.59 -42.34 2.69
N PRO A 416 -0.99 -43.40 2.13
CA PRO A 416 0.43 -43.40 1.82
C PRO A 416 0.70 -42.50 0.60
N LEU A 417 1.38 -41.38 0.82
CA LEU A 417 1.84 -40.50 -0.25
C LEU A 417 3.21 -40.99 -0.79
N PRO A 418 3.51 -40.79 -2.09
CA PRO A 418 4.74 -41.29 -2.68
C PRO A 418 5.97 -40.66 -2.01
N LEU A 419 6.93 -41.49 -1.61
CA LEU A 419 8.25 -41.04 -1.15
C LEU A 419 9.21 -40.77 -2.33
N GLY A 420 8.78 -41.09 -3.56
CA GLY A 420 9.55 -40.96 -4.79
C GLY A 420 10.16 -42.30 -5.20
N SER A 421 10.50 -42.44 -6.49
CA SER A 421 11.18 -43.62 -7.03
C SER A 421 12.71 -43.57 -6.87
N ILE A 422 13.24 -42.47 -6.32
CA ILE A 422 14.67 -42.26 -6.07
C ILE A 422 15.08 -42.75 -4.66
N TRP A 423 14.18 -43.44 -3.95
CA TRP A 423 14.45 -44.11 -2.67
C TRP A 423 14.17 -45.61 -2.76
#